data_AF-A0A7H9CG60-F1
#
_entry.id   AF-A0A7H9CG60-F1
#
_cell.length_a   1.000
_cell.length_b   1.000
_cell.length_c   1.000
_cell.angle_alpha   90.00
_cell.angle_beta   90.00
_cell.angle_gamma   90.00
#
_symmetry.space_group_name_H-M   'P 1'
#
loop_
_entity.id
_entity.type
_entity.pdbx_description
1 polymer ?
#
loop_
_entity_poly.entity_id
_entity_poly.type
_entity_poly.pdbx_seq_one_letter_code
_entity_poly.pdbx_strand_id
1 'polypeptide(L)'
;MNIKELTNEQSKWHKQVKRKKHLTIFIECGLRDRLAEIVNQYLQKGDKISLIGELCHSVWQDESTGQMRSKYYIKLNELDLPARKSERK
;
A
#
# COMPACT_ATOMS: atom_id res chain seq x y z
N MET A 1 28.02 24.23 -50.66
CA MET A 1 27.47 25.19 -49.67
C MET A 1 26.39 26.03 -50.35
N ASN A 2 25.10 25.71 -50.13
CA ASN A 2 23.99 26.67 -50.26
C ASN A 2 22.70 26.18 -49.54
N ILE A 3 22.72 26.27 -48.20
CA ILE A 3 21.77 26.95 -47.31
C ILE A 3 20.25 26.94 -47.67
N LYS A 4 19.66 25.78 -47.95
CA LYS A 4 18.20 25.55 -47.74
C LYS A 4 17.85 24.22 -47.03
N GLU A 5 18.84 23.42 -46.65
CA GLU A 5 18.64 22.21 -45.84
C GLU A 5 18.66 22.49 -44.32
N LEU A 6 18.59 23.75 -43.91
CA LEU A 6 18.58 24.17 -42.51
C LEU A 6 17.16 24.58 -42.09
N THR A 7 16.28 23.60 -41.88
CA THR A 7 15.23 23.64 -40.86
C THR A 7 14.46 22.32 -40.88
N ASN A 8 15.11 21.24 -40.49
CA ASN A 8 14.38 20.14 -39.85
C ASN A 8 15.12 19.66 -38.59
N GLU A 9 15.60 20.62 -37.81
CA GLU A 9 16.02 20.45 -36.42
C GLU A 9 14.84 20.65 -35.46
N GLN A 10 13.67 20.13 -35.84
CA GLN A 10 12.50 20.06 -34.96
C GLN A 10 11.99 18.62 -34.87
N SER A 11 12.91 17.63 -35.00
CA SER A 11 12.73 16.29 -34.45
C SER A 11 12.68 16.40 -32.93
N LYS A 12 11.51 16.85 -32.47
CA LYS A 12 11.07 16.97 -31.10
C LYS A 12 11.44 15.67 -30.39
N TRP A 13 12.51 15.72 -29.60
CA TRP A 13 12.90 14.63 -28.74
C TRP A 13 11.67 14.20 -27.94
N HIS A 14 11.16 13.00 -28.20
CA HIS A 14 10.24 12.34 -27.31
C HIS A 14 11.01 12.03 -26.03
N LYS A 15 11.00 12.95 -25.06
CA LYS A 15 11.37 12.62 -23.68
C LYS A 15 10.37 11.57 -23.21
N GLN A 16 10.78 10.32 -23.25
CA GLN A 16 10.07 9.21 -22.63
C GLN A 16 9.89 9.60 -21.16
N VAL A 17 8.67 10.03 -20.80
CA VAL A 17 8.35 10.42 -19.43
C VAL A 17 8.51 9.16 -18.59
N LYS A 18 9.61 9.07 -17.84
CA LYS A 18 9.92 7.94 -16.95
C LYS A 18 8.87 7.93 -15.83
N ARG A 19 7.74 7.27 -16.08
CA ARG A 19 6.66 7.11 -15.11
C ARG A 19 7.25 6.44 -13.87
N LYS A 20 7.09 7.10 -12.71
CA LYS A 20 7.51 6.54 -11.42
C LYS A 20 6.71 5.26 -11.18
N LYS A 21 7.38 4.12 -11.19
CA LYS A 21 6.78 2.84 -10.80
C LYS A 21 6.59 2.86 -9.29
N HIS A 22 5.36 2.62 -8.84
CA HIS A 22 5.05 2.46 -7.42
C HIS A 22 4.82 0.96 -7.18
N LEU A 23 5.57 0.38 -6.24
CA LEU A 23 5.34 -0.97 -5.74
C LEU A 23 4.51 -0.85 -4.47
N THR A 24 3.35 -1.50 -4.44
CA THR A 24 2.44 -1.51 -3.29
C THR A 24 2.23 -2.95 -2.86
N ILE A 25 2.35 -3.19 -1.56
CA ILE A 25 2.16 -4.50 -0.94
C ILE A 25 0.96 -4.38 0.01
N PHE A 26 0.06 -5.36 -0.08
CA PHE A 26 -1.08 -5.48 0.83
C PHE A 26 -0.80 -6.64 1.78
N ILE A 27 -0.86 -6.37 3.08
CA ILE A 27 -0.58 -7.33 4.13
C ILE A 27 -1.77 -7.34 5.09
N GLU A 28 -2.19 -8.52 5.50
CA GLU A 28 -3.23 -8.66 6.51
C GLU A 28 -2.69 -8.48 7.91
N CYS A 29 -3.53 -7.88 8.75
CA CYS A 29 -3.23 -7.52 10.12
C CYS A 29 -4.25 -8.21 11.03
N GLY A 30 -3.79 -9.09 11.91
CA GLY A 30 -4.60 -9.77 12.92
C GLY A 30 -4.66 -8.95 14.20
N LEU A 31 -5.86 -8.54 14.58
CA LEU A 31 -6.16 -7.77 15.79
C LEU A 31 -6.98 -8.63 16.75
N ARG A 32 -6.79 -8.43 18.06
CA ARG A 32 -7.54 -9.12 19.13
C ARG A 32 -7.88 -8.14 20.25
N ASP A 33 -8.82 -8.54 21.09
CA ASP A 33 -9.19 -7.86 22.32
C ASP A 33 -9.45 -6.36 22.11
N ARG A 34 -8.91 -5.52 22.99
CA ARG A 34 -9.06 -4.05 22.98
C ARG A 34 -8.62 -3.39 21.68
N LEU A 35 -7.61 -3.92 20.99
CA LEU A 35 -7.15 -3.32 19.73
C LEU A 35 -8.20 -3.46 18.62
N ALA A 36 -8.93 -4.58 18.58
CA ALA A 36 -10.01 -4.78 17.61
C ALA A 36 -11.15 -3.77 17.82
N GLU A 37 -11.49 -3.48 19.08
CA GLU A 37 -12.50 -2.48 19.44
C GLU A 37 -12.06 -1.06 19.04
N ILE A 38 -10.81 -0.69 19.34
CA ILE A 38 -10.24 0.62 18.97
C ILE A 38 -10.27 0.81 17.46
N VAL A 39 -9.82 -0.19 16.70
CA VAL A 39 -9.82 -0.12 15.23
C VAL A 39 -11.25 0.06 14.70
N ASN A 40 -12.22 -0.68 15.24
CA ASN A 40 -13.60 -0.57 14.82
C ASN A 40 -14.22 0.81 15.14
N GLN A 41 -13.82 1.45 16.23
CA GLN A 41 -14.36 2.76 16.64
C GLN A 41 -13.69 3.94 15.95
N TYR A 42 -12.39 3.85 15.66
CA TYR A 42 -11.58 5.02 15.32
C TYR A 42 -10.93 4.96 13.93
N LEU A 43 -10.89 3.81 13.26
CA LEU A 43 -10.30 3.70 11.92
C LEU A 43 -11.36 3.60 10.82
N GLN A 44 -11.09 4.32 9.74
CA GLN A 44 -11.84 4.29 8.49
C GLN A 44 -10.90 3.97 7.33
N LYS A 45 -11.50 3.60 6.20
CA LYS A 45 -10.74 3.32 4.97
C LYS A 45 -9.95 4.57 4.55
N GLY A 46 -8.65 4.40 4.39
CA GLY A 46 -7.74 5.47 3.93
C GLY A 46 -6.99 6.16 5.05
N ASP A 47 -7.28 5.84 6.31
CA ASP A 47 -6.50 6.33 7.44
C ASP A 47 -5.06 5.82 7.39
N LYS A 48 -4.14 6.72 7.75
CA LYS A 48 -2.72 6.40 7.87
C LYS A 48 -2.44 6.06 9.32
N ILE A 49 -1.90 4.87 9.54
CA ILE A 49 -1.60 4.33 10.87
C ILE A 49 -0.14 3.91 10.95
N SER A 50 0.39 3.87 12.16
CA SER A 50 1.62 3.14 12.49
C SER A 50 1.23 1.90 13.29
N LEU A 51 1.84 0.75 12.96
CA LEU A 51 1.58 -0.52 13.63
C LEU A 51 2.88 -1.21 13.98
N ILE A 52 2.88 -1.91 15.11
CA ILE A 52 3.99 -2.76 15.56
C ILE A 52 3.42 -4.13 15.90
N GLY A 53 4.09 -5.18 15.44
CA GLY A 53 3.60 -6.53 15.61
C GLY A 53 4.60 -7.59 15.15
N GLU A 54 4.13 -8.83 15.16
CA GLU A 54 4.90 -10.02 14.82
C GLU A 54 4.50 -10.53 13.44
N LEU A 55 5.49 -10.89 12.60
CA LEU A 55 5.21 -11.58 11.35
C LEU A 55 4.88 -13.05 11.64
N CYS A 56 3.67 -13.46 11.28
CA CYS A 56 3.16 -14.80 11.51
C CYS A 56 2.95 -15.52 10.18
N HIS A 57 3.11 -16.85 10.20
CA HIS A 57 2.82 -17.74 9.08
C HIS A 57 1.67 -18.67 9.47
N SER A 58 0.55 -18.56 8.77
CA SER A 58 -0.61 -19.43 8.93
C SER A 58 -0.64 -20.48 7.82
N VAL A 59 -0.95 -21.72 8.17
CA VAL A 59 -1.19 -22.83 7.24
C VAL A 59 -2.53 -23.46 7.59
N TRP A 60 -3.40 -23.63 6.61
CA TRP A 60 -4.73 -24.21 6.81
C TRP A 60 -5.16 -25.05 5.61
N GLN A 61 -6.12 -25.94 5.83
CA GLN A 61 -6.77 -26.69 4.75
C GLN A 61 -7.95 -25.88 4.20
N ASP A 62 -7.97 -25.68 2.89
CA ASP A 62 -9.11 -25.10 2.21
C ASP A 62 -10.27 -26.10 2.22
N GLU A 63 -11.39 -25.76 2.85
CA GLU A 63 -12.55 -26.64 2.99
C GLU A 63 -13.19 -27.00 1.64
N SER A 64 -13.08 -26.13 0.63
CA SER A 64 -13.70 -26.34 -0.67
C SER A 64 -12.88 -27.23 -1.61
N THR A 65 -11.55 -27.16 -1.52
CA THR A 65 -10.63 -27.88 -2.42
C THR A 65 -9.85 -28.99 -1.73
N GLY A 66 -9.85 -29.04 -0.40
CA GLY A 66 -9.03 -29.95 0.41
C GLY A 66 -7.52 -29.64 0.38
N GLN A 67 -7.09 -28.60 -0.33
CA GLN A 67 -5.67 -28.26 -0.51
C GLN A 67 -5.10 -27.49 0.68
N MET A 68 -3.83 -27.74 1.02
CA MET A 68 -3.10 -26.92 1.99
C MET A 68 -2.81 -25.54 1.41
N ARG A 69 -3.13 -24.49 2.17
CA ARG A 69 -2.84 -23.09 1.86
C ARG A 69 -1.98 -22.50 2.96
N SER A 70 -1.21 -21.47 2.61
CA SER A 70 -0.47 -20.71 3.59
C SER A 70 -0.47 -19.21 3.31
N LYS A 71 -0.24 -18.41 4.34
CA LYS A 71 -0.23 -16.95 4.27
C LYS A 71 0.60 -16.33 5.37
N TYR A 72 1.26 -15.23 5.04
CA TYR A 72 1.87 -14.35 6.02
C TYR A 72 0.92 -13.23 6.42
N TYR A 73 0.83 -12.97 7.72
CA TYR A 73 0.07 -11.86 8.27
C TYR A 73 0.82 -11.27 9.47
N ILE A 74 0.49 -10.04 9.85
CA ILE A 74 1.08 -9.38 11.03
C ILE A 74 0.10 -9.51 12.19
N LYS A 75 0.52 -10.08 13.32
CA LYS A 75 -0.24 -10.02 14.56
C LYS A 75 0.11 -8.72 15.29
N LEU A 76 -0.86 -7.83 15.48
CA LEU A 76 -0.62 -6.50 16.02
C LEU A 76 -0.52 -6.53 17.54
N ASN A 77 0.52 -5.86 18.05
CA ASN A 77 0.75 -5.65 19.48
C ASN A 77 0.48 -4.20 19.88
N GLU A 78 0.85 -3.24 19.01
CA GLU A 78 0.63 -1.81 19.24
C GLU A 78 0.15 -1.11 17.96
N LEU A 79 -0.70 -0.11 18.14
CA LEU A 79 -1.30 0.70 17.08
C LEU A 79 -1.29 2.17 17.50
N ASP A 80 -0.75 3.03 16.63
CA ASP A 80 -0.87 4.47 16.77
C ASP A 80 -1.88 5.03 15.76
N LEU A 81 -2.84 5.78 16.28
CA LEU A 81 -3.96 6.32 15.52
C LEU A 81 -3.55 7.62 14.83
N PRO A 82 -4.15 7.94 13.66
CA PRO A 82 -3.91 9.22 13.03
C PRO A 82 -4.33 10.35 13.97
N ALA A 83 -3.55 11.43 13.97
CA ALA A 83 -4.01 12.67 14.57
C ALA A 83 -5.33 13.10 13.92
N ARG A 84 -6.35 13.35 14.73
CA ARG A 84 -7.65 13.84 14.25
C ARG A 84 -7.39 15.16 13.53
N LYS A 85 -7.62 15.19 12.22
CA LYS A 85 -7.62 16.45 11.48
C LYS A 85 -8.81 17.25 12.00
N SER A 86 -8.56 18.19 12.90
CA SER A 86 -9.51 19.26 13.15
C SER A 86 -9.60 20.05 11.84
N GLU A 87 -10.67 19.85 11.08
CA GLU A 87 -11.01 20.82 10.05
C GLU A 87 -11.16 22.18 10.73
N ARG A 88 -10.18 23.05 10.48
CA ARG A 88 -10.35 24.48 10.68
C ARG A 88 -11.49 24.89 9.76
N LYS A 89 -12.42 25.65 10.36
CA LYS A 89 -13.60 26.28 9.76
C LYS A 89 -13.40 26.76 8.32
#